data_AF-A0A2E7LSI3-F1
#
_entry.id   AF-A0A2E7LSI3-F1
#
_cell.length_a   1.000
_cell.length_b   1.000
_cell.length_c   1.000
_cell.angle_alpha   90.00
_cell.angle_beta   90.00
_cell.angle_gamma   90.00
#
_symmetry.space_group_name_H-M   'P 1'
#
loop_
_entity.id
_entity.type
_entity.pdbx_description
1 polymer ?
#
loop_
_entity_poly.entity_id
_entity_poly.type
_entity_poly.pdbx_seq_one_letter_code
_entity_poly.pdbx_strand_id
1 'polypeptide(L)'
;MNTSRGFLHITYKIYHHLDKLDGVHKSNCLNVFLSVMKYAWKKNGYEAKLRHSSIEKDTGLCRTTIKSCLQTLNTLNIVKSIRGRSGKTYIVNEVFLRAEKLYEPTKIAVSSTQDSRLTPILEETLSINNISKIVKSHTGDREKIISELSKLPITELENDKTNVYFCKLAIEYKKENENKTYVSSEKILNALKKMSKETNFRYKQKKEYNIRNGIKPWENK
;
A
#
# COMPACT_ATOMS: atom_id res chain seq x y z
N MET A 1 3.98 3.18 3.68
CA MET A 1 4.69 4.46 3.50
C MET A 1 3.98 5.56 4.28
N ASN A 2 4.64 6.03 5.33
CA ASN A 2 4.19 7.09 6.23
C ASN A 2 3.84 8.38 5.48
N THR A 3 2.55 8.65 5.28
CA THR A 3 2.03 9.97 4.91
C THR A 3 1.83 10.81 6.18
N SER A 4 2.93 10.97 6.92
CA SER A 4 3.04 11.92 8.03
C SER A 4 3.24 13.34 7.47
N ARG A 5 2.15 13.92 6.97
CA ARG A 5 1.98 15.39 6.94
C ARG A 5 0.81 15.83 7.83
N GLY A 6 0.39 14.98 8.77
CA GLY A 6 -0.65 15.31 9.74
C GLY A 6 -0.30 16.57 10.54
N PHE A 7 0.93 16.66 11.06
CA PHE A 7 1.34 17.78 11.90
C PHE A 7 1.28 19.15 11.17
N LEU A 8 1.61 19.20 9.88
CA LEU A 8 1.64 20.46 9.10
C LEU A 8 0.23 20.97 8.72
N HIS A 9 -0.74 20.07 8.51
CA HIS A 9 -2.14 20.47 8.28
C HIS A 9 -2.88 20.81 9.57
N ILE A 10 -2.55 20.11 10.66
CA ILE A 10 -3.06 20.42 12.01
C ILE A 10 -2.64 21.84 12.39
N THR A 11 -1.38 22.21 12.16
CA THR A 11 -0.92 23.57 12.43
C THR A 11 -1.59 24.58 11.51
N TYR A 12 -1.80 24.31 10.22
CA TYR A 12 -2.45 25.27 9.30
C TYR A 12 -3.90 25.61 9.69
N LYS A 13 -4.74 24.60 9.98
CA LYS A 13 -6.15 24.81 10.37
C LYS A 13 -6.26 25.54 11.71
N ILE A 14 -5.41 25.19 12.67
CA ILE A 14 -5.36 25.84 13.99
C ILE A 14 -4.79 27.26 13.86
N TYR A 15 -3.75 27.46 13.05
CA TYR A 15 -3.10 28.75 12.84
C TYR A 15 -4.09 29.78 12.31
N HIS A 16 -4.93 29.40 11.34
CA HIS A 16 -5.99 30.28 10.83
C HIS A 16 -7.14 30.46 11.80
N HIS A 17 -7.52 29.41 12.54
CA HIS A 17 -8.55 29.55 13.58
C HIS A 17 -8.13 30.53 14.70
N LEU A 18 -6.82 30.65 14.95
CA LEU A 18 -6.22 31.58 15.90
C LEU A 18 -5.98 33.00 15.32
N ASP A 19 -6.32 33.28 14.05
CA ASP A 19 -6.26 34.65 13.47
C ASP A 19 -7.16 35.65 14.21
N LYS A 20 -8.10 35.16 15.03
CA LYS A 20 -8.94 35.98 15.92
C LYS A 20 -8.20 36.59 17.12
N LEU A 21 -6.93 36.24 17.33
CA LEU A 21 -6.11 36.67 18.46
C LEU A 21 -4.98 37.60 18.00
N ASP A 22 -4.55 38.49 18.90
CA ASP A 22 -3.38 39.35 18.68
C ASP A 22 -2.10 38.53 18.48
N GLY A 23 -1.19 39.00 17.61
CA GLY A 23 -0.05 38.21 17.11
C GLY A 23 0.84 37.56 18.18
N VAL A 24 1.14 38.26 19.27
CA VAL A 24 1.95 37.72 20.38
C VAL A 24 1.18 36.63 21.13
N HIS A 25 -0.10 36.87 21.42
CA HIS A 25 -0.95 35.91 22.12
C HIS A 25 -1.24 34.68 21.27
N LYS A 26 -1.40 34.87 19.96
CA LYS A 26 -1.52 33.81 18.96
C LYS A 26 -0.31 32.88 18.97
N SER A 27 0.91 33.45 18.92
CA SER A 27 2.15 32.69 18.98
C SER A 27 2.28 31.88 20.28
N ASN A 28 1.99 32.50 21.42
CA ASN A 28 2.01 31.84 22.71
C ASN A 28 0.97 30.71 22.81
N CYS A 29 -0.25 30.94 22.33
CA CYS A 29 -1.30 29.90 22.30
C CYS A 29 -0.91 28.71 21.43
N LEU A 30 -0.27 28.97 20.28
CA LEU A 30 0.22 27.90 19.40
C LEU A 30 1.33 27.10 20.07
N ASN A 31 2.29 27.78 20.73
CA ASN A 31 3.37 27.10 21.43
C ASN A 31 2.86 26.23 22.60
N VAL A 32 1.91 26.75 23.38
CA VAL A 32 1.23 26.00 24.45
C VAL A 32 0.46 24.80 23.88
N PHE A 33 -0.24 24.98 22.76
CA PHE A 33 -0.94 23.90 22.08
C PHE A 33 0.02 22.78 21.64
N LEU A 34 1.19 23.14 21.08
CA LEU A 34 2.21 22.17 20.68
C LEU A 34 2.76 21.38 21.87
N SER A 35 2.96 22.02 23.03
CA SER A 35 3.36 21.32 24.26
C SER A 35 2.27 20.33 24.74
N VAL A 36 0.98 20.68 24.64
CA VAL A 36 -0.11 19.73 24.95
C VAL A 36 -0.11 18.55 23.96
N MET A 37 0.06 18.84 22.66
CA MET A 37 0.11 17.83 21.60
C MET A 37 1.27 16.85 21.72
N LYS A 38 2.41 17.28 22.28
CA LYS A 38 3.56 16.40 22.58
C LYS A 38 3.16 15.17 23.41
N TYR A 39 2.18 15.33 24.31
CA TYR A 39 1.71 14.27 25.21
C TYR A 39 0.34 13.68 24.79
N ALA A 40 -0.49 14.43 24.06
CA ALA A 40 -1.79 14.00 23.57
C ALA A 40 -1.68 13.18 22.27
N TRP A 41 -1.36 11.89 22.37
CA TRP A 41 -1.28 10.98 21.22
C TRP A 41 -2.60 10.26 20.92
N LYS A 42 -2.75 9.80 19.67
CA LYS A 42 -3.92 9.03 19.19
C LYS A 42 -4.20 7.78 20.06
N LYS A 43 -3.14 7.11 20.56
CA LYS A 43 -3.25 5.94 21.44
C LYS A 43 -3.98 6.24 22.76
N ASN A 44 -3.93 7.49 23.22
CA ASN A 44 -4.53 7.95 24.46
C ASN A 44 -5.85 8.72 24.22
N GLY A 45 -6.46 8.61 23.03
CA GLY A 45 -7.66 9.36 22.69
C GLY A 45 -7.45 10.89 22.70
N TYR A 46 -6.23 11.35 22.39
CA TYR A 46 -5.85 12.77 22.45
C TYR A 46 -6.05 13.42 23.83
N GLU A 47 -5.95 12.62 24.89
CA GLU A 47 -5.95 13.06 26.27
C GLU A 47 -4.51 13.27 26.80
N ALA A 48 -4.29 14.37 27.50
CA ALA A 48 -3.03 14.68 28.17
C ALA A 48 -3.27 15.12 29.63
N LYS A 49 -2.71 14.37 30.57
CA LYS A 49 -2.72 14.71 32.00
C LYS A 49 -1.46 15.51 32.33
N LEU A 50 -1.54 16.83 32.26
CA LEU A 50 -0.38 17.72 32.37
C LEU A 50 -0.51 18.70 33.53
N ARG A 51 0.61 18.91 34.23
CA ARG A 51 0.77 20.03 35.17
C ARG A 51 1.28 21.25 34.42
N HIS A 52 0.92 22.44 34.89
CA HIS A 52 1.42 23.69 34.29
C HIS A 52 2.95 23.76 34.31
N SER A 53 3.61 23.15 35.30
CA SER A 53 5.08 23.07 35.40
C SER A 53 5.71 22.30 34.23
N SER A 54 5.03 21.30 33.68
CA SER A 54 5.56 20.54 32.54
C SER A 54 5.47 21.38 31.26
N ILE A 55 4.36 22.10 31.08
CA ILE A 55 4.17 23.01 29.94
C ILE A 55 5.14 24.19 30.02
N GLU A 56 5.42 24.68 31.23
CA GLU A 56 6.43 25.73 31.49
C GLU A 56 7.83 25.28 31.07
N LYS A 57 8.23 24.04 31.37
CA LYS A 57 9.52 23.49 30.92
C LYS A 57 9.61 23.34 29.40
N ASP A 58 8.51 22.99 28.74
CA ASP A 58 8.49 22.80 27.28
C ASP A 58 8.46 24.12 26.51
N THR A 59 7.71 25.11 27.01
CA THR A 59 7.44 26.36 26.28
C THR A 59 8.33 27.52 26.72
N GLY A 60 8.93 27.46 27.92
CA GLY A 60 9.66 28.58 28.51
C GLY A 60 8.78 29.75 28.93
N LEU A 61 7.46 29.63 28.85
CA LEU A 61 6.51 30.70 29.17
C LEU A 61 6.19 30.69 30.67
N CYS A 62 5.92 31.87 31.23
CA CYS A 62 5.49 31.98 32.62
C CYS A 62 4.10 31.33 32.83
N ARG A 63 3.87 30.84 34.06
CA ARG A 63 2.62 30.13 34.41
C ARG A 63 1.34 30.91 34.15
N THR A 64 1.38 32.24 34.29
CA THR A 64 0.23 33.12 34.06
C THR A 64 -0.13 33.17 32.58
N THR A 65 0.86 33.31 31.70
CA THR A 65 0.68 33.26 30.24
C THR A 65 0.15 31.90 29.81
N ILE A 66 0.69 30.79 30.34
CA ILE A 66 0.19 29.44 30.06
C ILE A 66 -1.28 29.30 30.50
N LYS A 67 -1.63 29.79 31.69
CA LYS A 67 -3.01 29.76 32.19
C LYS A 67 -3.95 30.55 31.26
N SER A 68 -3.56 31.75 30.83
CA SER A 68 -4.32 32.57 29.89
C SER A 68 -4.49 31.90 28.53
N CYS A 69 -3.41 31.32 27.99
CA CYS A 69 -3.43 30.60 26.72
C CYS A 69 -4.35 29.37 26.78
N LEU A 70 -4.26 28.55 27.83
CA LEU A 70 -5.13 27.38 28.01
C LEU A 70 -6.60 27.77 28.16
N GLN A 71 -6.90 28.89 28.83
CA GLN A 71 -8.25 29.42 28.93
C GLN A 71 -8.77 29.85 27.56
N THR A 72 -7.94 30.55 26.78
CA THR A 72 -8.26 30.99 25.40
C THR A 72 -8.52 29.78 24.49
N LEU A 73 -7.66 28.76 24.55
CA LEU A 73 -7.81 27.51 23.79
C LEU A 73 -9.09 26.74 24.15
N ASN A 74 -9.51 26.82 25.41
CA ASN A 74 -10.77 26.24 25.87
C ASN A 74 -11.99 27.02 25.37
N THR A 75 -11.95 28.36 25.41
CA THR A 75 -13.00 29.21 24.84
C THR A 75 -13.16 29.02 23.33
N LEU A 76 -12.05 28.80 22.62
CA LEU A 76 -12.04 28.53 21.17
C LEU A 76 -12.39 27.08 20.82
N ASN A 77 -12.75 26.23 21.79
CA ASN A 77 -13.08 24.81 21.61
C ASN A 77 -11.97 23.98 20.94
N ILE A 78 -10.71 24.40 21.07
CA ILE A 78 -9.54 23.69 20.53
C ILE A 78 -9.07 22.64 21.53
N VAL A 79 -8.99 23.00 22.82
CA VAL A 79 -8.58 22.10 23.92
C VAL A 79 -9.57 22.22 25.06
N LYS A 80 -10.21 21.12 25.44
CA LYS A 80 -11.09 21.07 26.61
C LYS A 80 -10.28 20.79 27.87
N SER A 81 -10.37 21.66 28.87
CA SER A 81 -9.75 21.41 30.17
C SER A 81 -10.76 20.81 31.16
N ILE A 82 -10.46 19.63 31.69
CA ILE A 82 -11.27 18.93 32.70
C ILE A 82 -10.51 18.94 34.01
N ARG A 83 -11.15 19.41 35.09
CA ARG A 83 -10.59 19.36 36.43
C ARG A 83 -10.85 17.97 37.03
N GLY A 84 -9.78 17.20 37.24
CA GLY A 84 -9.83 15.92 37.95
C GLY A 84 -9.44 16.05 39.41
N ARG A 85 -9.45 14.91 40.13
CA ARG A 85 -9.11 14.81 41.56
C ARG A 85 -7.63 15.10 41.86
N SER A 86 -6.72 14.73 40.96
CA SER A 86 -5.26 14.85 41.14
C SER A 86 -4.61 15.92 40.23
N GLY A 87 -5.37 16.51 39.31
CA GLY A 87 -4.83 17.48 38.35
C GLY A 87 -5.82 17.88 37.26
N LYS A 88 -5.32 18.60 36.25
CA LYS A 88 -6.08 18.93 35.05
C LYS A 88 -5.76 17.94 33.93
N THR A 89 -6.80 17.53 33.25
CA THR A 89 -6.72 16.76 32.01
C THR A 89 -7.08 17.67 30.86
N TYR A 90 -6.29 17.65 29.79
CA TYR A 90 -6.54 18.37 28.57
C TYR A 90 -6.92 17.37 27.48
N ILE A 91 -8.04 17.61 26.80
CA ILE A 91 -8.48 16.81 25.66
C ILE A 91 -8.44 17.69 24.43
N VAL A 92 -7.70 17.29 23.40
CA VAL A 92 -7.62 18.02 22.14
C VAL A 92 -8.79 17.64 21.25
N ASN A 93 -9.44 18.63 20.65
CA ASN A 93 -10.57 18.40 19.77
C ASN A 93 -10.11 17.83 18.41
N GLU A 94 -10.63 16.65 18.08
CA GLU A 94 -10.30 15.91 16.85
C GLU A 94 -10.67 16.64 15.56
N VAL A 95 -11.61 17.59 15.58
CA VAL A 95 -12.00 18.42 14.42
C VAL A 95 -10.82 19.21 13.88
N PHE A 96 -9.88 19.59 14.75
CA PHE A 96 -8.65 20.29 14.39
C PHE A 96 -7.49 19.32 14.06
N LEU A 97 -7.67 18.02 14.33
CA LEU A 97 -6.66 16.98 14.15
C LEU A 97 -6.85 16.15 12.89
N ARG A 98 -8.09 15.99 12.43
CA ARG A 98 -8.43 15.16 11.26
C ARG A 98 -7.98 15.88 9.99
N ALA A 99 -7.05 15.27 9.25
CA ALA A 99 -6.71 15.72 7.92
C ALA A 99 -7.91 15.52 6.98
N GLU A 100 -8.25 16.55 6.21
CA GLU A 100 -9.11 16.40 5.04
C GLU A 100 -8.38 15.56 3.97
N LYS A 101 -9.17 15.04 3.01
CA LYS A 101 -8.84 14.01 2.01
C LYS A 101 -7.46 14.15 1.35
N LEU A 102 -6.95 13.02 0.84
CA LEU A 102 -5.70 12.93 0.05
C LEU A 102 -5.56 14.14 -0.88
N TYR A 103 -4.49 14.92 -0.67
CA TYR A 103 -4.03 15.83 -1.71
C TYR A 103 -3.40 15.01 -2.83
N GLU A 104 -3.77 15.34 -4.06
CA GLU A 104 -3.02 14.90 -5.24
C GLU A 104 -1.57 15.41 -5.12
N PRO A 105 -0.58 14.63 -5.59
CA PRO A 105 0.83 14.98 -5.41
C PRO A 105 1.14 16.35 -6.02
N THR A 106 1.54 17.29 -5.17
CA THR A 106 1.98 18.63 -5.57
C THR A 106 3.32 18.57 -6.31
N LYS A 107 3.49 19.43 -7.33
CA LYS A 107 4.66 19.58 -8.24
C LYS A 107 6.04 19.75 -7.59
N ILE A 108 6.13 19.85 -6.25
CA ILE A 108 7.36 20.17 -5.49
C ILE A 108 7.99 18.92 -4.85
N ALA A 109 7.37 17.73 -4.96
CA ALA A 109 8.01 16.48 -4.55
C ALA A 109 9.12 16.12 -5.56
N VAL A 110 10.30 16.73 -5.41
CA VAL A 110 11.51 16.33 -6.13
C VAL A 110 11.97 15.01 -5.51
N SER A 111 11.89 13.92 -6.28
CA SER A 111 12.55 12.67 -5.91
C SER A 111 14.04 12.94 -5.73
N SER A 112 14.63 12.53 -4.62
CA SER A 112 16.08 12.63 -4.40
C SER A 112 16.84 11.87 -5.50
N THR A 113 17.85 12.51 -6.08
CA THR A 113 18.77 11.88 -7.04
C THR A 113 19.48 10.69 -6.40
N GLN A 114 19.74 9.64 -7.19
CA GLN A 114 20.25 8.30 -6.79
C GLN A 114 21.50 8.26 -5.89
N ASP A 115 22.18 9.37 -5.64
CA ASP A 115 23.50 9.43 -4.97
C ASP A 115 23.48 9.84 -3.49
N SER A 116 22.32 10.14 -2.89
CA SER A 116 22.29 10.37 -1.44
C SER A 116 22.37 9.03 -0.70
N ARG A 117 23.54 8.72 -0.14
CA ARG A 117 23.85 7.60 0.76
C ARG A 117 22.63 7.16 1.57
N LEU A 118 22.00 6.09 1.12
CA LEU A 118 20.82 5.49 1.76
C LEU A 118 21.26 4.87 3.09
N THR A 119 20.83 5.45 4.20
CA THR A 119 20.67 4.67 5.43
C THR A 119 19.45 3.77 5.22
N PRO A 120 19.54 2.46 5.51
CA PRO A 120 18.40 1.57 5.36
C PRO A 120 17.35 1.97 6.40
N ILE A 121 16.27 2.58 5.95
CA ILE A 121 15.07 2.75 6.75
C ILE A 121 14.48 1.35 6.89
N LEU A 122 14.27 0.89 8.12
CA LEU A 122 13.49 -0.32 8.39
C LEU A 122 12.12 -0.18 7.71
N GLU A 123 11.95 -0.89 6.60
CA GLU A 123 10.67 -1.03 5.94
C GLU A 123 9.76 -1.85 6.87
N GLU A 124 8.80 -1.19 7.51
CA GLU A 124 7.62 -1.88 8.02
C GLU A 124 6.91 -2.49 6.81
N THR A 125 7.11 -3.80 6.62
CA THR A 125 6.33 -4.63 5.71
C THR A 125 4.88 -4.65 6.18
N LEU A 126 4.12 -3.64 5.77
CA LEU A 126 2.70 -3.85 5.56
C LEU A 126 2.63 -4.94 4.50
N SER A 127 2.42 -6.19 4.91
CA SER A 127 2.05 -7.29 4.01
C SER A 127 0.74 -6.89 3.34
N ILE A 128 0.87 -6.12 2.26
CA ILE A 128 -0.16 -6.03 1.28
C ILE A 128 -0.19 -7.43 0.69
N ASN A 129 -1.09 -8.28 1.17
CA ASN A 129 -1.25 -9.62 0.63
C ASN A 129 -1.45 -9.48 -0.88
N ASN A 130 -0.41 -9.80 -1.66
CA ASN A 130 -0.40 -9.70 -3.11
C ASN A 130 -1.59 -10.47 -3.70
N ILE A 131 -1.98 -11.56 -3.03
CA ILE A 131 -3.17 -12.38 -3.31
C ILE A 131 -4.46 -11.53 -3.29
N SER A 132 -4.66 -10.70 -2.26
CA SER A 132 -5.85 -9.84 -2.16
C SER A 132 -5.90 -8.77 -3.25
N LYS A 133 -4.73 -8.30 -3.72
CA LYS A 133 -4.66 -7.39 -4.88
C LYS A 133 -5.05 -8.11 -6.17
N ILE A 134 -4.53 -9.32 -6.40
CA ILE A 134 -4.78 -10.13 -7.61
C ILE A 134 -6.27 -10.49 -7.73
N VAL A 135 -6.90 -10.89 -6.62
CA VAL A 135 -8.33 -11.22 -6.59
C VAL A 135 -9.18 -9.98 -6.91
N LYS A 136 -8.82 -8.81 -6.38
CA LYS A 136 -9.52 -7.54 -6.65
C LYS A 136 -9.34 -7.06 -8.09
N SER A 137 -8.15 -7.20 -8.68
CA SER A 137 -7.88 -6.70 -10.03
C SER A 137 -8.58 -7.51 -11.14
N HIS A 138 -8.90 -8.79 -10.87
CA HIS A 138 -9.54 -9.69 -11.83
C HIS A 138 -10.95 -10.12 -11.39
N THR A 139 -11.63 -9.28 -10.59
CA THR A 139 -12.99 -9.58 -10.10
C THR A 139 -13.94 -9.83 -11.27
N GLY A 140 -14.54 -11.03 -11.31
CA GLY A 140 -15.42 -11.49 -12.39
C GLY A 140 -14.82 -12.60 -13.26
N ASP A 141 -13.49 -12.64 -13.40
CA ASP A 141 -12.77 -13.61 -14.26
C ASP A 141 -12.07 -14.68 -13.42
N ARG A 142 -12.81 -15.74 -13.05
CA ARG A 142 -12.30 -16.83 -12.18
C ARG A 142 -11.02 -17.49 -12.71
N GLU A 143 -10.95 -17.77 -14.01
CA GLU A 143 -9.80 -18.45 -14.62
C GLU A 143 -8.53 -17.62 -14.58
N LYS A 144 -8.64 -16.31 -14.86
CA LYS A 144 -7.50 -15.39 -14.80
C LYS A 144 -6.95 -15.28 -13.39
N ILE A 145 -7.83 -15.20 -12.37
CA ILE A 145 -7.42 -15.21 -10.96
C ILE A 145 -6.57 -16.44 -10.65
N ILE A 146 -7.05 -17.64 -11.01
CA ILE A 146 -6.34 -18.90 -10.75
C ILE A 146 -4.99 -18.93 -11.47
N SER A 147 -4.94 -18.50 -12.73
CA SER A 147 -3.72 -18.47 -13.53
C SER A 147 -2.65 -17.55 -12.96
N GLU A 148 -3.02 -16.35 -12.49
CA GLU A 148 -2.08 -15.41 -11.89
C GLU A 148 -1.63 -15.86 -10.50
N LEU A 149 -2.54 -16.41 -9.69
CA LEU A 149 -2.19 -16.96 -8.38
C LEU A 149 -1.26 -18.17 -8.48
N SER A 150 -1.41 -19.01 -9.50
CA SER A 150 -0.53 -20.18 -9.68
C SER A 150 0.94 -19.83 -9.95
N LYS A 151 1.24 -18.60 -10.38
CA LYS A 151 2.61 -18.12 -10.60
C LYS A 151 3.34 -17.85 -9.28
N LEU A 152 2.61 -17.65 -8.17
CA LEU A 152 3.17 -17.39 -6.85
C LEU A 152 3.77 -18.66 -6.21
N PRO A 153 4.70 -18.53 -5.25
CA PRO A 153 5.24 -19.68 -4.52
C PRO A 153 4.17 -20.33 -3.63
N ILE A 154 4.22 -21.66 -3.50
CA ILE A 154 3.22 -22.47 -2.78
C ILE A 154 3.13 -22.03 -1.30
N THR A 155 4.26 -21.69 -0.69
CA THR A 155 4.36 -21.20 0.69
C THR A 155 3.56 -19.91 0.93
N GLU A 156 3.47 -19.01 -0.04
CA GLU A 156 2.67 -17.78 0.07
C GLU A 156 1.17 -18.08 -0.06
N LEU A 157 0.80 -19.02 -0.92
CA LEU A 157 -0.60 -19.42 -1.12
C LEU A 157 -1.19 -20.14 0.10
N GLU A 158 -0.40 -20.97 0.79
CA GLU A 158 -0.82 -21.69 2.01
C GLU A 158 -0.97 -20.78 3.23
N ASN A 159 -0.17 -19.72 3.30
CA ASN A 159 -0.18 -18.79 4.43
C ASN A 159 -1.35 -17.78 4.39
N ASP A 160 -2.05 -17.61 3.26
CA ASP A 160 -3.17 -16.68 3.17
C ASP A 160 -4.47 -17.25 3.75
N LYS A 161 -4.95 -16.62 4.82
CA LYS A 161 -6.20 -16.96 5.50
C LYS A 161 -7.43 -16.26 4.92
N THR A 162 -7.23 -15.28 4.03
CA THR A 162 -8.34 -14.44 3.51
C THR A 162 -8.99 -15.02 2.25
N ASN A 163 -8.20 -15.49 1.28
CA ASN A 163 -8.72 -16.00 -0.01
C ASN A 163 -8.47 -17.51 -0.18
N VAL A 164 -8.72 -18.30 0.88
CA VAL A 164 -8.42 -19.74 0.97
C VAL A 164 -8.93 -20.54 -0.24
N TYR A 165 -10.14 -20.22 -0.74
CA TYR A 165 -10.74 -20.92 -1.89
C TYR A 165 -9.90 -20.79 -3.17
N PHE A 166 -9.49 -19.57 -3.52
CA PHE A 166 -8.71 -19.32 -4.73
C PHE A 166 -7.28 -19.86 -4.62
N CYS A 167 -6.69 -19.82 -3.42
CA CYS A 167 -5.38 -20.40 -3.17
C CYS A 167 -5.37 -21.93 -3.37
N LYS A 168 -6.39 -22.65 -2.90
CA LYS A 168 -6.52 -24.10 -3.12
C LYS A 168 -6.57 -24.46 -4.60
N LEU A 169 -7.41 -23.76 -5.38
CA LEU A 169 -7.52 -23.98 -6.82
C LEU A 169 -6.22 -23.65 -7.56
N ALA A 170 -5.51 -22.61 -7.16
CA ALA A 170 -4.22 -22.23 -7.76
C ALA A 170 -3.13 -23.28 -7.49
N ILE A 171 -3.10 -23.88 -6.29
CA ILE A 171 -2.17 -24.97 -5.95
C ILE A 171 -2.47 -26.22 -6.78
N GLU A 172 -3.74 -26.59 -6.93
CA GLU A 172 -4.16 -27.71 -7.79
C GLU A 172 -3.74 -27.48 -9.25
N TYR A 173 -4.04 -26.30 -9.80
CA TYR A 173 -3.66 -25.92 -11.15
C TYR A 173 -2.14 -25.95 -11.38
N LYS A 174 -1.36 -25.52 -10.38
CA LYS A 174 0.11 -25.56 -10.44
C LYS A 174 0.65 -26.99 -10.43
N LYS A 175 0.14 -27.85 -9.55
CA LYS A 175 0.49 -29.28 -9.50
C LYS A 175 0.16 -29.99 -10.81
N GLU A 176 -0.98 -29.68 -11.41
CA GLU A 176 -1.33 -30.21 -12.73
C GLU A 176 -0.38 -29.76 -13.83
N ASN A 177 0.11 -28.52 -13.79
CA ASN A 177 0.98 -27.98 -14.84
C ASN A 177 2.45 -28.38 -14.70
N GLU A 178 2.97 -28.52 -13.48
CA GLU A 178 4.34 -29.00 -13.24
C GLU A 178 4.49 -30.48 -13.59
N ASN A 179 3.43 -31.27 -13.45
CA ASN A 179 3.42 -32.69 -13.81
C ASN A 179 3.15 -32.95 -15.31
N LYS A 180 2.83 -31.91 -16.10
CA LYS A 180 2.61 -32.06 -17.54
C LYS A 180 3.96 -31.99 -18.27
N THR A 181 4.45 -33.14 -18.71
CA THR A 181 5.48 -33.22 -19.74
C THR A 181 4.86 -32.81 -21.08
N TYR A 182 4.93 -31.52 -21.40
CA TYR A 182 4.47 -31.04 -22.70
C TYR A 182 5.28 -31.68 -23.82
N VAL A 183 4.60 -32.10 -24.89
CA VAL A 183 5.26 -32.58 -26.09
C VAL A 183 6.09 -31.44 -26.69
N SER A 184 7.36 -31.70 -27.02
CA SER A 184 8.24 -30.71 -27.65
C SER A 184 7.58 -30.06 -28.87
N SER A 185 7.75 -28.74 -28.99
CA SER A 185 7.24 -27.92 -30.10
C SER A 185 7.68 -28.44 -31.47
N GLU A 186 8.90 -28.98 -31.58
CA GLU A 186 9.42 -29.60 -32.80
C GLU A 186 8.60 -30.82 -33.23
N LYS A 187 8.18 -31.65 -32.27
CA LYS A 187 7.39 -32.85 -32.53
C LYS A 187 5.99 -32.49 -33.01
N ILE A 188 5.40 -31.41 -32.46
CA ILE A 188 4.12 -30.85 -32.91
C ILE A 188 4.26 -30.31 -34.34
N LEU A 189 5.28 -29.50 -34.61
CA LEU A 189 5.55 -28.95 -35.95
C LEU A 189 5.79 -30.04 -36.99
N ASN A 190 6.53 -31.09 -36.64
CA ASN A 190 6.77 -32.24 -37.52
C ASN A 190 5.48 -33.02 -37.80
N ALA A 191 4.63 -33.23 -36.80
CA ALA A 191 3.33 -33.88 -36.99
C ALA A 191 2.42 -33.05 -37.91
N LEU A 192 2.33 -31.73 -37.70
CA LEU A 192 1.55 -30.82 -38.55
C LEU A 192 2.07 -30.78 -39.98
N LYS A 193 3.40 -30.69 -40.18
CA LYS A 193 4.02 -30.77 -41.51
C LYS A 193 3.72 -32.11 -42.19
N LYS A 194 3.76 -33.22 -41.45
CA LYS A 194 3.42 -34.55 -41.99
C LYS A 194 1.96 -34.60 -42.42
N MET A 195 1.04 -34.14 -41.58
CA MET A 195 -0.39 -34.06 -41.92
C MET A 195 -0.66 -33.20 -43.15
N SER A 196 -0.03 -32.03 -43.24
CA SER A 196 -0.12 -31.13 -44.40
C SER A 196 0.39 -31.79 -45.69
N LYS A 197 1.48 -32.55 -45.61
CA LYS A 197 1.99 -33.32 -46.76
C LYS A 197 1.01 -34.41 -47.18
N GLU A 198 0.44 -35.16 -46.24
CA GLU A 198 -0.48 -36.27 -46.55
C GLU A 198 -1.87 -35.82 -47.02
N THR A 199 -2.31 -34.61 -46.65
CA THR A 199 -3.55 -34.01 -47.18
C THR A 199 -3.41 -33.44 -48.59
N ASN A 200 -2.19 -33.16 -49.06
CA ASN A 200 -1.97 -32.66 -50.41
C ASN A 200 -2.20 -33.77 -51.46
N PHE A 201 -3.26 -33.61 -52.27
CA PHE A 201 -3.67 -34.58 -53.28
C PHE A 201 -2.56 -34.95 -54.28
N ARG A 202 -1.79 -33.96 -54.78
CA ARG A 202 -0.69 -34.21 -55.73
C ARG A 202 0.45 -34.99 -55.09
N TYR A 203 0.76 -34.70 -53.84
CA TYR A 203 1.77 -35.44 -53.08
C TYR A 203 1.35 -36.90 -52.87
N LYS A 204 0.08 -37.13 -52.51
CA LYS A 204 -0.48 -38.47 -52.32
C LYS A 204 -0.40 -39.32 -53.60
N GLN A 205 -0.85 -38.77 -54.73
CA GLN A 205 -0.76 -39.46 -56.03
C GLN A 205 0.68 -39.81 -56.42
N LYS A 206 1.62 -38.86 -56.23
CA LYS A 206 3.03 -39.09 -56.55
C LYS A 206 3.68 -40.11 -55.62
N LYS A 207 3.33 -40.11 -54.33
CA LYS A 207 3.77 -41.12 -53.35
C LYS A 207 3.27 -42.51 -53.73
N GLU A 208 1.99 -42.66 -54.08
CA GLU A 208 1.39 -43.93 -54.52
C GLU A 208 1.99 -44.45 -55.84
N TYR A 209 2.27 -43.55 -56.79
CA TYR A 209 3.00 -43.90 -58.01
C TYR A 209 4.42 -44.40 -57.72
N ASN A 210 5.16 -43.69 -56.86
CA ASN A 210 6.52 -44.09 -56.49
C ASN A 210 6.54 -45.46 -55.79
N ILE A 211 5.59 -45.72 -54.89
CA ILE A 211 5.46 -47.02 -54.21
C ILE A 211 5.16 -48.14 -55.22
N ARG A 212 4.23 -47.91 -56.16
CA ARG A 212 3.90 -48.89 -57.21
C ARG A 212 5.06 -49.23 -58.13
N ASN A 213 5.94 -48.26 -58.40
CA ASN A 213 7.05 -48.42 -59.33
C ASN A 213 8.41 -48.64 -58.64
N GLY A 214 8.45 -48.82 -57.31
CA GLY A 214 9.69 -49.03 -56.56
C GLY A 214 10.67 -47.84 -56.59
N ILE A 215 10.21 -46.64 -56.94
CA ILE A 215 11.07 -45.46 -57.11
C ILE A 215 11.35 -44.85 -55.74
N LYS A 216 12.63 -44.74 -55.38
CA LYS A 216 13.11 -44.09 -54.16
C LYS A 216 13.77 -42.74 -54.47
N PRO A 217 13.06 -41.61 -54.28
CA PRO A 217 13.53 -40.29 -54.70
C PRO A 217 14.83 -39.80 -54.02
N TRP A 218 15.24 -40.45 -52.92
CA TRP A 218 16.44 -40.09 -52.16
C TRP A 218 17.70 -40.86 -52.59
N GLU A 219 17.58 -41.89 -53.44
CA GLU A 219 18.71 -42.67 -53.96
C GLU A 219 19.27 -42.09 -55.27
N ASN A 220 18.52 -41.22 -55.97
CA ASN A 220 18.95 -40.54 -57.20
C ASN A 220 19.55 -39.13 -56.92
N LYS A 221 20.46 -39.03 -55.96
CA LYS A 221 21.19 -37.79 -55.67
C LYS A 221 22.67 -37.92 -55.98
#